data_AF-A0A2M7WQI9-F1
#
_entry.id   AF-A0A2M7WQI9-F1
#
_cell.length_a   1.000
_cell.length_b   1.000
_cell.length_c   1.000
_cell.angle_alpha   90.00
_cell.angle_beta   90.00
_cell.angle_gamma   90.00
#
_symmetry.space_group_name_H-M   'P 1'
#
loop_
_entity.id
_entity.type
_entity.pdbx_description
1 polymer ?
#
loop_
_entity_poly.entity_id
_entity_poly.type
_entity_poly.pdbx_seq_one_letter_code
_entity_poly.pdbx_strand_id
1 'polypeptide(L)'
;MQQLRTLLEQMNVCAHELEKITQGEYEAIRSLNAERIIALSDHRIVAHQALAQLETSCRELMSRQGVDESLTLEIIIDLHAGKQTSDFQALRRNLYERIIKVDKNSQENHLRMHAAYNVSSSILQKLGLAKVEQTYGRR
;
A
#
# COMPACT_ATOMS: atom_id res chain seq x y z
N MET A 1 -12.40 10.40 -21.18
CA MET A 1 -12.80 9.10 -20.60
C MET A 1 -11.81 7.97 -20.83
N GLN A 2 -11.32 7.70 -22.05
CA GLN A 2 -10.38 6.58 -22.28
C GLN A 2 -9.08 6.69 -21.48
N GLN A 3 -8.49 7.89 -21.38
CA GLN A 3 -7.30 8.13 -20.55
C GLN A 3 -7.53 7.85 -19.06
N LEU A 4 -8.67 8.29 -18.51
CA LEU A 4 -9.04 8.01 -17.11
C LEU A 4 -9.18 6.51 -16.86
N ARG A 5 -9.75 5.78 -17.82
CA ARG A 5 -9.86 4.31 -17.74
C ARG A 5 -8.49 3.66 -17.68
N THR A 6 -7.58 4.05 -18.57
CA THR A 6 -6.20 3.53 -18.58
C THR A 6 -5.49 3.81 -17.25
N LEU A 7 -5.65 5.01 -16.68
CA LEU A 7 -5.08 5.34 -15.36
C LEU A 7 -5.66 4.45 -14.26
N LEU A 8 -6.98 4.28 -14.20
CA LEU A 8 -7.64 3.41 -13.22
C LEU A 8 -7.21 1.94 -13.35
N GLU A 9 -7.07 1.44 -14.58
CA GLU A 9 -6.58 0.09 -14.84
C GLU A 9 -5.12 -0.07 -14.39
N GLN A 10 -4.25 0.91 -14.68
CA GLN A 10 -2.86 0.92 -14.21
C GLN A 10 -2.76 0.99 -12.68
N MET A 11 -3.58 1.83 -12.04
CA MET A 11 -3.64 1.89 -10.57
C MET A 11 -4.08 0.55 -9.98
N ASN A 12 -5.02 -0.14 -10.62
CA ASN A 12 -5.46 -1.46 -10.19
C ASN A 12 -4.36 -2.52 -10.33
N VAL A 13 -3.55 -2.44 -11.38
CA VAL A 13 -2.35 -3.29 -11.53
C VAL A 13 -1.35 -3.02 -10.40
N CYS A 14 -1.05 -1.75 -10.09
CA CYS A 14 -0.18 -1.40 -8.96
C CYS A 14 -0.74 -1.89 -7.62
N ALA A 15 -2.05 -1.72 -7.38
CA ALA A 15 -2.69 -2.20 -6.17
C ALA A 15 -2.67 -3.74 -6.07
N HIS A 16 -2.77 -4.45 -7.19
CA HIS A 16 -2.63 -5.90 -7.22
C HIS A 16 -1.19 -6.34 -6.92
N GLU A 17 -0.20 -5.61 -7.42
CA GLU A 17 1.20 -5.89 -7.09
C GLU A 17 1.50 -5.65 -5.61
N LEU A 18 0.98 -4.56 -5.04
CA LEU A 18 1.06 -4.32 -3.60
C LEU A 18 0.41 -5.44 -2.80
N GLU A 19 -0.73 -5.99 -3.23
CA GLU A 19 -1.36 -7.15 -2.57
C GLU A 19 -0.44 -8.38 -2.56
N LYS A 20 0.23 -8.67 -3.68
CA LYS A 20 1.21 -9.77 -3.75
C LYS A 20 2.41 -9.53 -2.85
N ILE A 21 2.92 -8.29 -2.83
CA ILE A 21 4.04 -7.91 -1.97
C ILE A 21 3.66 -8.11 -0.50
N THR A 22 2.50 -7.61 -0.07
CA THR A 22 2.05 -7.76 1.32
C THR A 22 1.81 -9.22 1.70
N GLN A 23 1.29 -10.05 0.79
CA GLN A 23 1.18 -11.49 1.03
C GLN A 23 2.58 -12.15 1.14
N GLY A 24 3.51 -11.78 0.26
CA GLY A 24 4.89 -12.27 0.32
C GLY A 24 5.61 -11.85 1.61
N GLU A 25 5.35 -10.63 2.11
CA GLU A 25 5.90 -10.14 3.37
C GLU A 25 5.40 -11.01 4.51
N TYR A 26 4.10 -11.30 4.56
CA TYR A 26 3.52 -12.18 5.57
C TYR A 26 4.23 -13.55 5.63
N GLU A 27 4.47 -14.16 4.47
CA GLU A 27 5.16 -15.45 4.37
C GLU A 27 6.64 -15.37 4.81
N ALA A 28 7.33 -14.30 4.41
CA ALA A 28 8.71 -14.07 4.78
C ALA A 28 8.88 -13.82 6.29
N ILE A 29 7.94 -13.08 6.89
CA ILE A 29 7.87 -12.85 8.34
C ILE A 29 7.68 -14.17 9.09
N ARG A 30 6.74 -14.99 8.63
CA ARG A 30 6.46 -16.30 9.25
C ARG A 30 7.65 -17.25 9.19
N SER A 31 8.49 -17.14 8.15
CA SER A 31 9.71 -17.94 7.98
C SER A 31 10.97 -17.26 8.51
N LEU A 32 10.86 -16.07 9.11
CA LEU A 32 11.99 -15.24 9.57
C LEU A 32 13.06 -15.01 8.47
N ASN A 33 12.64 -14.91 7.22
CA ASN A 33 13.53 -14.71 6.09
C ASN A 33 13.83 -13.22 5.90
N ALA A 34 14.89 -12.74 6.55
CA ALA A 34 15.30 -11.33 6.55
C ALA A 34 15.60 -10.79 5.13
N GLU A 35 16.31 -11.56 4.30
CA GLU A 35 16.66 -11.15 2.93
C GLU A 35 15.41 -10.91 2.08
N ARG A 36 14.43 -11.81 2.17
CA ARG A 36 13.18 -11.68 1.44
C ARG A 36 12.33 -10.53 1.96
N ILE A 37 12.34 -10.27 3.28
CA ILE A 37 11.67 -9.10 3.87
C ILE A 37 12.25 -7.80 3.32
N ILE A 38 13.58 -7.69 3.25
CA ILE A 38 14.27 -6.50 2.72
C ILE A 38 13.91 -6.30 1.24
N ALA A 39 14.05 -7.34 0.41
CA ALA A 39 13.75 -7.27 -1.01
C ALA A 39 12.28 -6.87 -1.29
N LEU A 40 11.34 -7.44 -0.52
CA LEU A 40 9.92 -7.08 -0.64
C LEU A 40 9.63 -5.66 -0.15
N SER A 41 10.34 -5.18 0.88
CA SER A 41 10.22 -3.80 1.35
C SER A 41 10.67 -2.80 0.29
N ASP A 42 11.76 -3.09 -0.42
CA ASP A 42 12.25 -2.27 -1.53
C ASP A 42 11.24 -2.24 -2.68
N HIS A 43 10.69 -3.41 -3.05
CA HIS A 43 9.64 -3.49 -4.07
C HIS A 43 8.37 -2.72 -3.65
N ARG A 44 8.01 -2.77 -2.37
CA ARG A 44 6.86 -2.02 -1.83
C ARG A 44 7.02 -0.51 -2.03
N ILE A 45 8.23 0.02 -1.79
CA ILE A 45 8.55 1.44 -2.00
C ILE A 45 8.30 1.82 -3.46
N VAL A 46 8.85 1.05 -4.41
CA VAL A 46 8.69 1.30 -5.84
C VAL A 46 7.21 1.26 -6.25
N ALA A 47 6.47 0.26 -5.79
CA ALA A 47 5.06 0.11 -6.10
C ALA A 47 4.19 1.27 -5.55
N HIS A 48 4.46 1.74 -4.33
CA HIS A 48 3.79 2.92 -3.77
C HIS A 48 4.14 4.20 -4.53
N GLN A 49 5.40 4.39 -4.92
CA GLN A 49 5.79 5.55 -5.73
C GLN A 49 5.08 5.56 -7.09
N ALA A 50 4.99 4.41 -7.75
CA ALA A 50 4.24 4.28 -9.00
C ALA A 50 2.75 4.60 -8.81
N LEU A 51 2.13 4.11 -7.74
CA LEU A 51 0.73 4.41 -7.43
C LEU A 51 0.51 5.91 -7.17
N ALA A 52 1.41 6.57 -6.45
CA ALA A 52 1.32 8.01 -6.18
C ALA A 52 1.49 8.87 -7.46
N GLN A 53 2.35 8.43 -8.38
CA GLN A 53 2.51 9.07 -9.70
C GLN A 53 1.24 8.94 -10.55
N LEU A 54 0.60 7.77 -10.54
CA LEU A 54 -0.65 7.54 -11.25
C LEU A 54 -1.80 8.37 -10.65
N GLU A 55 -1.86 8.46 -9.32
CA GLU A 55 -2.83 9.31 -8.64
C GLU A 55 -2.63 10.79 -9.02
N THR A 56 -1.39 11.27 -9.02
CA THR A 56 -1.03 12.62 -9.45
C THR A 56 -1.45 12.86 -10.90
N SER A 57 -1.15 11.91 -11.79
CA SER A 57 -1.55 11.96 -13.21
C SER A 57 -3.07 12.00 -13.38
N CYS A 58 -3.81 11.29 -12.52
CA CYS A 58 -5.27 11.32 -12.50
C CYS A 58 -5.78 12.71 -12.09
N ARG A 59 -5.24 13.30 -11.02
CA ARG A 59 -5.62 14.67 -10.59
C ARG A 59 -5.30 15.70 -11.66
N GLU A 60 -4.12 15.63 -12.27
CA GLU A 60 -3.75 16.51 -13.39
C GLU A 60 -4.69 16.37 -14.59
N LEU A 61 -5.08 15.13 -14.94
CA LEU A 61 -6.04 14.89 -16.01
C LEU A 61 -7.38 15.55 -15.71
N MET A 62 -7.86 15.49 -14.48
CA MET A 62 -9.11 16.14 -14.06
C MET A 62 -9.00 17.66 -14.11
N SER A 63 -7.91 18.22 -13.57
CA SER A 63 -7.63 19.66 -13.60
C SER A 63 -7.60 20.22 -15.02
N ARG A 64 -6.95 19.52 -15.97
CA ARG A 64 -6.93 19.91 -17.40
C ARG A 64 -8.30 19.89 -18.07
N GLN A 65 -9.27 19.15 -17.53
CA GLN A 65 -10.65 19.15 -18.01
C GLN A 65 -11.56 20.16 -17.31
N GLY A 66 -10.99 21.03 -16.47
CA GLY A 66 -11.72 22.06 -15.73
C GLY A 66 -12.62 21.48 -14.64
N VAL A 67 -12.32 20.25 -14.18
CA VAL A 67 -13.00 19.64 -13.05
C VAL A 67 -12.47 20.24 -11.77
N ASP A 68 -13.37 20.66 -10.88
CA ASP A 68 -13.03 21.20 -9.57
C ASP A 68 -12.30 20.13 -8.72
N GLU A 69 -11.15 20.50 -8.15
CA GLU A 69 -10.31 19.61 -7.34
C GLU A 69 -10.97 19.16 -6.04
N SER A 70 -12.01 19.86 -5.59
CA SER A 70 -12.84 19.46 -4.44
C SER A 70 -13.77 18.30 -4.74
N LEU A 71 -14.02 17.98 -6.01
CA LEU A 71 -14.88 16.87 -6.41
C LEU A 71 -14.17 15.53 -6.26
N THR A 72 -14.88 14.57 -5.66
CA THR A 72 -14.37 13.20 -5.54
C THR A 72 -14.45 12.49 -6.88
N LEU A 73 -13.56 11.51 -7.08
CA LEU A 73 -13.55 10.68 -8.30
C LEU A 73 -14.89 9.98 -8.56
N GLU A 74 -15.63 9.66 -7.50
CA GLU A 74 -16.99 9.12 -7.58
C GLU A 74 -17.94 10.08 -8.28
N ILE A 75 -18.00 11.34 -7.80
CA ILE A 75 -18.87 12.38 -8.36
C ILE A 75 -18.48 12.68 -9.81
N ILE A 76 -17.17 12.72 -10.09
CA ILE A 76 -16.65 12.95 -11.44
C ILE A 76 -17.12 11.86 -12.41
N ILE A 77 -17.04 10.60 -12.00
CA ILE A 77 -17.51 9.48 -12.83
C ILE A 77 -19.02 9.60 -13.07
N ASP A 78 -19.81 9.92 -12.05
CA ASP A 78 -21.26 10.04 -12.19
C ASP A 78 -21.67 11.18 -13.13
N LEU A 79 -20.97 12.31 -13.08
CA LEU A 79 -21.26 13.48 -13.90
C LEU A 79 -20.77 13.34 -15.36
N HIS A 80 -19.63 12.68 -15.59
CA HIS A 80 -18.94 12.73 -16.89
C HIS A 80 -18.87 11.40 -17.65
N ALA A 81 -19.11 10.25 -17.01
CA ALA A 81 -18.94 8.95 -17.69
C ALA A 81 -20.17 8.49 -18.51
N GLY A 82 -21.33 9.11 -18.31
CA GLY A 82 -22.54 8.85 -19.08
C GLY A 82 -22.91 7.35 -19.14
N LYS A 83 -22.89 6.75 -20.34
CA LYS A 83 -23.22 5.32 -20.52
C LYS A 83 -22.21 4.36 -19.88
N GLN A 84 -20.99 4.83 -19.59
CA GLN A 84 -19.92 4.02 -19.01
C GLN A 84 -19.83 4.15 -17.48
N THR A 85 -20.70 4.94 -16.85
CA THR A 85 -20.67 5.20 -15.40
C THR A 85 -20.61 3.92 -14.57
N SER A 86 -21.41 2.90 -14.90
CA SER A 86 -21.40 1.63 -14.17
C SER A 86 -20.03 0.94 -14.18
N ASP A 87 -19.38 0.87 -15.33
CA ASP A 87 -18.08 0.23 -15.50
C ASP A 87 -16.98 0.99 -14.75
N PHE A 88 -16.97 2.32 -14.85
CA PHE A 88 -16.01 3.16 -14.15
C PHE A 88 -16.21 3.10 -12.63
N GLN A 89 -17.45 3.10 -12.15
CA GLN A 89 -17.74 2.94 -10.72
C GLN A 89 -17.36 1.55 -10.22
N ALA A 90 -17.50 0.50 -11.03
CA ALA A 90 -17.02 -0.83 -10.69
C ALA A 90 -15.49 -0.87 -10.57
N LEU A 91 -14.76 -0.28 -11.54
CA LEU A 91 -13.30 -0.16 -11.48
C LEU A 91 -12.83 0.61 -10.26
N ARG A 92 -13.43 1.77 -9.97
CA ARG A 92 -13.10 2.59 -8.80
C ARG A 92 -13.30 1.82 -7.49
N ARG A 93 -14.46 1.18 -7.32
CA ARG A 93 -14.78 0.41 -6.10
C ARG A 93 -13.79 -0.73 -5.88
N ASN A 94 -13.52 -1.52 -6.92
CA ASN A 94 -12.56 -2.62 -6.86
C ASN A 94 -11.15 -2.13 -6.48
N LEU A 95 -10.71 -1.00 -7.06
CA LEU A 95 -9.43 -0.38 -6.73
C LEU A 95 -9.38 0.03 -5.25
N TYR A 96 -10.41 0.73 -4.76
CA TYR A 96 -10.44 1.27 -3.39
C TYR A 96 -10.52 0.15 -2.36
N GLU A 97 -11.39 -0.85 -2.56
CA GLU A 97 -11.47 -2.03 -1.70
C GLU A 97 -10.12 -2.75 -1.61
N ARG A 98 -9.42 -2.88 -2.74
CA ARG A 98 -8.10 -3.51 -2.80
C ARG A 98 -7.06 -2.69 -2.04
N ILE A 99 -7.02 -1.37 -2.21
CA ILE A 99 -6.08 -0.50 -1.49
C ILE A 99 -6.32 -0.58 0.02
N ILE A 100 -7.59 -0.53 0.47
CA ILE A 100 -7.95 -0.65 1.89
C ILE A 100 -7.47 -2.00 2.45
N LYS A 101 -7.65 -3.09 1.71
CA LYS A 101 -7.19 -4.41 2.11
C LYS A 101 -5.66 -4.49 2.21
N VAL A 102 -4.95 -3.92 1.24
CA VAL A 102 -3.47 -3.83 1.25
C VAL A 102 -2.98 -3.08 2.47
N ASP A 103 -3.56 -1.91 2.76
CA ASP A 103 -3.17 -1.08 3.91
C ASP A 103 -3.36 -1.85 5.23
N LYS A 104 -4.54 -2.46 5.42
CA LYS A 104 -4.81 -3.30 6.60
C LYS A 104 -3.78 -4.42 6.75
N ASN A 105 -3.53 -5.18 5.67
CA ASN A 105 -2.59 -6.30 5.71
C ASN A 105 -1.15 -5.84 5.98
N SER A 106 -0.76 -4.67 5.45
CA SER A 106 0.55 -4.07 5.69
C SER A 106 0.73 -3.68 7.16
N GLN A 107 -0.29 -3.07 7.76
CA GLN A 107 -0.30 -2.75 9.20
C GLN A 107 -0.19 -4.02 10.05
N GLU A 108 -0.93 -5.08 9.71
CA GLU A 108 -0.81 -6.35 10.41
C GLU A 108 0.59 -6.98 10.28
N ASN A 109 1.20 -6.91 9.09
CA ASN A 109 2.57 -7.39 8.88
C ASN A 109 3.59 -6.61 9.70
N HIS A 110 3.43 -5.29 9.81
CA HIS A 110 4.26 -4.46 10.68
C HIS A 110 4.17 -4.91 12.15
N LEU A 111 2.95 -5.17 12.65
CA LEU A 111 2.75 -5.70 14.01
C LEU A 111 3.41 -7.07 14.20
N ARG A 112 3.31 -7.97 13.20
CA ARG A 112 3.95 -9.30 13.24
C ARG A 112 5.46 -9.20 13.27
N MET A 113 6.05 -8.31 12.46
CA MET A 113 7.50 -8.05 12.49
C MET A 113 7.96 -7.54 13.84
N HIS A 114 7.24 -6.57 14.41
CA HIS A 114 7.57 -6.03 15.72
C HIS A 114 7.49 -7.10 16.82
N ALA A 115 6.48 -7.97 16.78
CA ALA A 115 6.37 -9.09 17.70
C ALA A 115 7.53 -10.09 17.55
N ALA A 116 7.89 -10.46 16.31
CA ALA A 116 9.01 -11.36 16.02
C ALA A 116 10.34 -10.79 16.51
N TYR A 117 10.57 -9.49 16.31
CA TYR A 117 11.72 -8.77 16.83
C TYR A 117 11.78 -8.81 18.36
N ASN A 118 10.67 -8.48 19.04
CA ASN A 118 10.62 -8.46 20.50
C ASN A 118 10.92 -9.83 21.12
N VAL A 119 10.35 -10.90 20.56
CA VAL A 119 10.61 -12.26 21.02
C VAL A 119 12.08 -12.64 20.81
N SER A 120 12.60 -12.38 19.61
CA SER A 120 14.00 -12.71 19.28
C SER A 120 14.99 -11.93 20.15
N SER A 121 14.77 -10.63 20.33
CA SER A 121 15.58 -9.76 21.18
C SER A 121 15.53 -10.20 22.65
N SER A 122 14.34 -10.52 23.18
CA SER A 122 14.20 -11.02 24.56
C SER A 122 14.94 -12.34 24.78
N ILE A 123 14.90 -13.27 23.80
CA ILE A 123 15.66 -14.53 23.87
C ILE A 123 17.16 -14.25 23.88
N LEU A 124 17.66 -13.42 22.96
CA LEU A 124 19.08 -13.07 22.90
C LEU A 124 19.56 -12.40 24.19
N GLN A 125 18.76 -11.51 24.78
CA GLN A 125 19.06 -10.90 26.07
C GLN A 125 19.13 -11.93 27.19
N LYS A 126 18.17 -12.87 27.27
CA LYS A 126 18.18 -13.95 28.28
C LYS A 126 19.39 -14.87 28.15
N LEU A 127 19.88 -15.08 26.93
CA LEU A 127 21.08 -15.88 26.66
C LEU A 127 22.40 -15.08 26.87
N GLY A 128 22.32 -13.79 27.20
CA GLY A 128 23.49 -12.91 27.33
C GLY A 128 24.15 -12.59 25.99
N LEU A 129 23.49 -12.88 24.87
CA LEU A 129 23.99 -12.69 23.50
C LEU A 129 23.67 -11.29 22.95
N ALA A 130 22.76 -10.56 23.60
CA ALA A 130 22.45 -9.17 23.30
C ALA A 130 22.45 -8.33 24.58
N LYS A 131 23.02 -7.11 24.51
CA LYS A 131 22.97 -6.16 25.62
C LYS A 131 21.54 -5.62 25.76
N VAL A 132 21.06 -5.53 27.00
CA VAL A 132 19.89 -4.74 27.33
C VAL A 132 20.29 -3.27 27.21
N GLU A 133 19.83 -2.55 26.19
CA GLU A 133 19.84 -1.09 26.26
C GLU A 133 18.87 -0.68 27.37
N GLN A 134 19.41 -0.39 28.56
CA GLN A 134 18.61 0.21 29.62
C GLN A 134 18.22 1.62 29.18
N THR A 135 16.98 1.79 28.72
CA THR A 135 16.38 3.09 28.39
C THR A 135 16.06 3.94 29.63
N TYR A 136 16.58 3.59 30.81
CA TYR A 136 16.51 4.41 32.02
C TYR A 136 17.89 5.00 32.37
N GLY A 137 18.19 6.14 31.75
CA GLY A 137 19.22 7.11 32.15
C GLY A 137 19.13 8.32 31.22
N ARG A 138 18.93 9.57 31.64
CA ARG A 138 19.25 10.27 32.90
C ARG A 138 18.24 11.40 33.17
N ARG A 139 17.95 11.64 34.45
CA ARG A 139 17.62 12.97 34.98
C ARG A 139 18.87 13.85 34.97
#